data_AF-A0A317LP86-F1
#
_entry.id   AF-A0A317LP86-F1
#
_cell.length_a   1.000
_cell.length_b   1.000
_cell.length_c   1.000
_cell.angle_alpha   90.00
_cell.angle_beta   90.00
_cell.angle_gamma   90.00
#
_symmetry.space_group_name_H-M   'P 1'
#
loop_
_entity.id
_entity.type
_entity.pdbx_description
1 polymer ?
#
loop_
_entity_poly.entity_id
_entity_poly.type
_entity_poly.pdbx_seq_one_letter_code
_entity_poly.pdbx_strand_id
1 'polypeptide(L)' 'MNHKTFYITYNGEKTRVDVDETSGTRAFLVYVSGEDGHLNISIKTDGNGNENWYEGEQPTPRAKEIGELIELETM' A
#
# COMPACT_ATOMS: atom_id res chain seq x y z
N MET A 1 10.69 10.70 -11.19
CA MET A 1 9.95 9.79 -10.28
C MET A 1 10.40 10.12 -8.87
N ASN A 2 9.50 10.66 -8.05
CA ASN A 2 9.79 10.94 -6.64
C ASN A 2 9.57 9.66 -5.85
N HIS A 3 10.61 8.83 -5.74
CA HIS A 3 10.57 7.62 -4.93
C HIS A 3 10.59 8.03 -3.46
N LYS A 4 9.50 7.83 -2.72
CA LYS A 4 9.45 8.04 -1.26
C LYS A 4 9.42 6.69 -0.58
N THR A 5 10.36 6.45 0.34
CA THR A 5 10.39 5.22 1.16
C THR A 5 10.07 5.56 2.60
N PHE A 6 9.24 4.75 3.24
CA PHE A 6 8.95 4.81 4.67
C PHE A 6 8.73 3.40 5.23
N TYR A 7 8.45 3.30 6.53
CA TYR A 7 8.30 2.01 7.21
C TYR A 7 7.02 1.98 8.04
N ILE A 8 6.22 0.95 7.88
CA ILE A 8 5.06 0.65 8.73
C ILE A 8 5.40 -0.50 9.68
N THR A 9 4.63 -0.66 10.75
CA THR A 9 4.70 -1.88 11.58
C THR A 9 3.58 -2.82 11.15
N TYR A 10 3.92 -3.94 10.53
CA TYR A 10 2.96 -4.94 10.05
C TYR A 10 3.41 -6.32 10.54
N ASN A 11 2.47 -7.11 11.08
CA ASN A 11 2.76 -8.39 11.75
C ASN A 11 3.86 -8.32 12.84
N GLY A 12 3.98 -7.18 13.51
CA GLY A 12 4.99 -6.96 14.54
C GLY A 12 6.39 -6.63 14.01
N GLU A 13 6.57 -6.52 12.70
CA GLU A 13 7.85 -6.23 12.07
C GLU A 13 7.84 -4.88 11.32
N LYS A 14 9.00 -4.23 11.27
CA LYS A 14 9.23 -3.02 10.47
C LYS A 14 9.22 -3.41 8.99
N THR A 15 8.11 -3.10 8.32
CA THR A 15 7.88 -3.39 6.91
C THR A 15 8.19 -2.17 6.07
N ARG A 16 9.07 -2.33 5.07
CA ARG A 16 9.42 -1.26 4.14
C ARG A 16 8.28 -1.03 3.16
N VAL A 17 7.97 0.24 2.92
CA VAL A 17 7.01 0.67 1.90
C VAL A 17 7.67 1.68 0.99
N ASP A 18 7.64 1.40 -0.31
CA ASP A 18 8.08 2.32 -1.35
C ASP A 18 6.86 2.89 -2.07
N VAL A 19 6.79 4.20 -2.21
CA VAL A 19 5.74 4.89 -2.97
C VAL A 19 6.16 5.03 -4.42
N ASP A 20 5.33 4.49 -5.31
CA ASP A 20 5.41 4.70 -6.75
C ASP A 20 4.22 5.55 -7.20
N GLU A 21 4.50 6.83 -7.48
CA GLU A 21 3.55 7.76 -8.09
C GLU A 21 3.79 7.81 -9.60
N THR A 22 3.11 6.92 -10.33
CA THR A 22 3.18 6.87 -11.80
C THR A 22 1.85 7.34 -12.39
N SER A 23 1.91 8.36 -13.26
CA SER A 23 0.78 8.83 -14.10
C SER A 23 -0.55 9.07 -13.36
N GLY A 24 -0.50 9.54 -12.11
CA GLY A 24 -1.69 9.85 -11.31
C GLY A 24 -2.26 8.67 -10.52
N THR A 25 -1.65 7.49 -10.61
CA THR A 25 -1.94 6.36 -9.72
C THR A 25 -0.87 6.30 -8.64
N ARG A 26 -1.29 6.39 -7.38
CA ARG A 26 -0.41 6.19 -6.22
C ARG A 26 -0.42 4.71 -5.86
N ALA A 27 0.70 4.04 -6.08
CA ALA A 27 0.94 2.66 -5.71
C ALA A 27 1.99 2.58 -4.59
N PHE A 28 1.93 1.50 -3.82
CA PHE A 28 2.77 1.24 -2.67
C PHE A 28 3.33 -0.16 -2.79
N LEU A 29 4.65 -0.27 -2.92
CA LEU A 29 5.36 -1.55 -2.95
C LEU A 29 5.71 -1.91 -1.51
N VAL A 30 5.05 -2.94 -0.97
CA VAL A 30 5.14 -3.33 0.44
C VAL A 30 5.96 -4.61 0.56
N TYR A 31 7.10 -4.52 1.24
CA TYR A 31 8.05 -5.63 1.37
C TYR A 31 7.84 -6.36 2.70
N VAL A 32 6.91 -7.31 2.69
CA VAL A 32 6.56 -8.10 3.88
C VAL A 32 7.64 -9.15 4.14
N SER A 33 8.13 -9.19 5.38
CA SER A 33 9.12 -10.17 5.82
C SER A 33 8.58 -11.60 5.69
N GLY A 34 9.42 -12.50 5.16
CA GLY A 34 9.03 -13.89 4.89
C GLY A 34 8.27 -14.11 3.59
N GLU A 35 7.95 -13.05 2.82
CA GLU A 35 7.37 -13.17 1.49
C GLU A 35 8.41 -12.80 0.41
N ASP A 36 8.42 -13.56 -0.68
CA ASP A 36 9.27 -13.26 -1.83
C ASP A 36 8.69 -12.07 -2.62
N GLY A 37 9.50 -11.02 -2.77
CA GLY A 37 9.14 -9.84 -3.56
C GLY A 37 8.43 -8.76 -2.74
N HIS A 38 7.39 -8.18 -3.33
CA HIS A 38 6.60 -7.11 -2.73
C HIS A 38 5.13 -7.27 -3.09
N LEU A 39 4.26 -6.81 -2.20
CA LEU A 39 2.85 -6.59 -2.51
C LEU A 39 2.71 -5.27 -3.23
N ASN A 40 1.88 -5.25 -4.26
CA ASN A 40 1.48 -4.02 -4.90
C ASN A 40 0.16 -3.55 -4.30
N ILE A 41 0.24 -2.58 -3.38
CA ILE A 41 -0.93 -1.99 -2.74
C ILE A 41 -1.30 -0.69 -3.45
N SER A 42 -2.57 -0.51 -3.78
CA SER A 42 -3.05 0.75 -4.39
C SER A 42 -4.40 1.16 -3.81
N ILE A 43 -4.69 2.45 -3.91
CA ILE A 43 -5.99 3.02 -3.55
C ILE A 43 -6.76 3.36 -4.83
N LYS A 44 -8.00 2.90 -4.93
CA LYS A 44 -8.90 3.21 -6.06
C LYS A 44 -10.24 3.66 -5.51
N THR A 45 -10.77 4.74 -6.07
CA THR A 45 -12.11 5.25 -5.74
C THR A 45 -13.15 4.52 -6.60
N ASP A 46 -14.18 3.97 -5.97
CA ASP A 46 -15.30 3.34 -6.66
C ASP A 46 -16.23 4.37 -7.31
N GLY A 47 -17.23 3.90 -8.08
CA GLY A 47 -18.21 4.77 -8.74
C GLY A 47 -19.13 5.56 -7.80
N ASN A 48 -19.12 5.25 -6.50
CA ASN A 48 -19.87 5.97 -5.46
C ASN A 48 -19.00 6.97 -4.70
N GLY A 49 -17.70 7.07 -5.02
CA GLY A 49 -16.76 7.96 -4.33
C GLY A 49 -16.09 7.33 -3.11
N ASN A 50 -16.25 6.03 -2.87
CA ASN A 50 -15.57 5.38 -1.73
C ASN A 50 -14.18 4.93 -2.14
N GLU A 51 -13.18 5.29 -1.35
CA GLU A 51 -11.82 4.79 -1.51
C GLU A 51 -11.71 3.36 -0.98
N ASN A 52 -11.16 2.48 -1.79
CA ASN A 52 -10.91 1.09 -1.44
C ASN A 52 -9.44 0.75 -1.72
N TRP A 53 -8.88 -0.12 -0.88
CA TRP A 53 -7.51 -0.61 -1.00
C TRP A 53 -7.46 -1.95 -1.74
N TYR A 54 -6.51 -2.07 -2.65
CA TYR A 54 -6.34 -3.20 -3.55
C TYR A 54 -4.94 -3.78 -3.43
N GLU A 55 -4.85 -5.10 -3.49
CA GLU A 55 -3.63 -5.87 -3.71
C GLU A 55 -3.61 -6.32 -5.17
N GLY A 56 -2.72 -5.73 -5.96
CA GLY A 56 -2.79 -5.77 -7.41
C GLY A 56 -4.14 -5.23 -7.91
N GLU A 57 -4.96 -6.11 -8.49
CA GLU A 57 -6.28 -5.75 -9.05
C GLU A 57 -7.46 -6.18 -8.17
N GLN A 58 -7.22 -6.78 -7.00
CA GLN A 58 -8.29 -7.30 -6.15
C GLN A 58 -8.37 -6.55 -4.81
N PRO A 59 -9.58 -6.20 -4.34
CA PRO A 59 -9.74 -5.71 -2.98
C PRO A 59 -9.63 -6.90 -2.02
N THR A 60 -8.68 -6.85 -1.10
CA THR A 60 -8.46 -7.90 -0.10
C THR A 60 -8.53 -7.31 1.31
N PRO A 61 -8.96 -8.07 2.34
CA PRO A 61 -8.90 -7.61 3.73
C PRO A 61 -7.48 -7.18 4.14
N ARG A 62 -6.46 -7.89 3.62
CA ARG A 62 -5.05 -7.59 3.81
C ARG A 62 -4.67 -6.23 3.22
N ALA A 63 -5.10 -5.94 1.99
CA ALA A 63 -4.83 -4.64 1.36
C ALA A 63 -5.41 -3.49 2.17
N LYS A 64 -6.62 -3.67 2.72
CA LYS A 64 -7.27 -2.69 3.60
C LYS A 64 -6.45 -2.45 4.87
N GLU A 65 -6.06 -3.51 5.57
CA GLU A 65 -5.26 -3.41 6.79
C GLU A 65 -3.93 -2.70 6.54
N ILE A 66 -3.17 -3.13 5.52
CA ILE A 66 -1.89 -2.51 5.15
C ILE A 66 -2.08 -1.06 4.71
N GLY A 67 -3.15 -0.78 3.96
CA GLY A 67 -3.51 0.56 3.51
C GLY A 67 -3.78 1.53 4.65
N GLU A 68 -4.54 1.10 5.66
CA GLU A 68 -4.80 1.89 6.87
C GLU A 68 -3.49 2.23 7.62
N LEU A 69 -2.55 1.29 7.70
CA LEU A 69 -1.23 1.53 8.30
C LEU A 69 -0.39 2.53 7.49
N ILE A 70 -0.47 2.47 6.16
CA ILE A 70 0.19 3.41 5.26
C ILE A 70 -0.38 4.82 5.43
N GLU A 71 -1.70 4.95 5.53
CA GLU A 71 -2.37 6.22 5.73
C GLU A 71 -1.95 6.85 7.06
N LEU A 72 -1.95 6.07 8.15
CA LEU A 72 -1.51 6.53 9.47
C LEU A 72 -0.07 7.06 9.50
N GLU A 73 0.83 6.47 8.72
CA GLU A 73 2.25 6.88 8.65
C GLU A 73 2.49 8.06 7.69
N THR A 74 1.54 8.36 6.79
CA THR A 74 1.70 9.42 5.78
C THR A 74 0.84 10.65 5.97
N MET A 75 -0.05 10.67 6.96
CA MET A 75 -0.70 11.87 7.50
C MET A 75 0.28 12.76 8.27
#